data_AF-A0A0Q0CBK7-F1
#
_entry.id   AF-A0A0Q0CBK7-F1
#
_cell.length_a   1.000
_cell.length_b   1.000
_cell.length_c   1.000
_cell.angle_alpha   90.00
_cell.angle_beta   90.00
_cell.angle_gamma   90.00
#
_symmetry.space_group_name_H-M   'P 1'
#
loop_
_entity.id
_entity.type
_entity.pdbx_description
1 polymer ?
#
loop_
_entity_poly.entity_id
_entity_poly.type
_entity_poly.pdbx_seq_one_letter_code
_entity_poly.pdbx_strand_id
1 'polypeptide(L)'
;MLKAHIEAFDFSIFRAKQPLDLISEHAQTRYHLAVFGAPLIDRPLPQKPPSSVAPLEAVYIAQLYKAISQKLGVEVTSTVHFNHDAKLSALFERSRMAFYSAEGLKELARDQMADMSYFDTLLGEFCDGLYHYYSDEGRVGLDRVVDTVKGAQSLQLSDHVLKPHVVPNDREGMCHQMANDGRVEWCSS
;
A
#
# COMPACT_ATOMS: atom_id res chain seq x y z
N MET A 1 -37.53 41.74 -38.85
CA MET A 1 -37.04 40.43 -39.34
C MET A 1 -36.66 39.48 -38.21
N LEU A 2 -35.85 39.87 -37.21
CA LEU A 2 -35.45 38.99 -36.11
C LEU A 2 -36.62 38.48 -35.23
N LYS A 3 -37.55 39.36 -34.85
CA LYS A 3 -38.70 38.98 -34.00
C LYS A 3 -39.57 37.88 -34.62
N ALA A 4 -39.92 38.03 -35.90
CA ALA A 4 -40.70 37.03 -36.65
C ALA A 4 -39.95 35.69 -36.79
N HIS A 5 -38.62 35.72 -36.87
CA HIS A 5 -37.81 34.50 -36.90
C HIS A 5 -37.80 33.78 -35.56
N ILE A 6 -37.71 34.50 -34.44
CA ILE A 6 -37.79 33.94 -33.09
C ILE A 6 -39.17 33.34 -32.84
N GLU A 7 -40.24 34.04 -33.20
CA GLU A 7 -41.63 33.58 -32.97
C GLU A 7 -42.00 32.35 -33.81
N ALA A 8 -41.38 32.16 -34.98
CA ALA A 8 -41.59 31.00 -35.84
C ALA A 8 -40.67 29.81 -35.52
N PHE A 9 -39.68 29.98 -34.63
CA PHE A 9 -38.71 28.95 -34.31
C PHE A 9 -39.29 27.95 -33.30
N ASP A 10 -39.14 26.66 -33.59
CA ASP A 10 -39.57 25.60 -32.68
C ASP A 10 -38.54 25.41 -31.55
N PHE A 11 -38.80 26.01 -30.39
CA PHE A 11 -37.94 25.85 -29.21
C PHE A 11 -38.11 24.50 -28.51
N SER A 12 -39.08 23.67 -28.89
CA SER A 12 -39.26 22.33 -28.29
C SER A 12 -38.12 21.36 -28.64
N ILE A 13 -37.30 21.71 -29.65
CA ILE A 13 -36.08 20.98 -29.99
C ILE A 13 -35.01 21.08 -28.88
N PHE A 14 -35.05 22.14 -28.06
CA PHE A 14 -34.15 22.29 -26.93
C PHE A 14 -34.71 21.57 -25.72
N ARG A 15 -33.92 20.66 -25.16
CA ARG A 15 -34.26 19.96 -23.92
C ARG A 15 -33.19 20.22 -22.88
N ALA A 16 -33.62 20.61 -21.69
CA ALA A 16 -32.76 20.62 -20.53
C ALA A 16 -32.65 19.18 -20.02
N LYS A 17 -31.40 18.73 -19.83
CA LYS A 17 -31.14 17.44 -19.21
C LYS A 17 -31.11 17.59 -17.70
N GLN A 18 -31.68 16.63 -16.97
CA GLN A 18 -31.58 16.68 -15.52
C GLN A 18 -30.11 16.50 -15.11
N PRO A 19 -29.61 17.24 -14.11
CA PRO A 19 -28.24 17.06 -13.61
C PRO A 19 -27.90 15.60 -13.28
N LEU A 20 -28.88 14.84 -12.76
CA LEU A 20 -28.71 13.42 -12.47
C LEU A 20 -28.49 12.55 -13.73
N ASP A 21 -29.16 12.87 -14.84
CA ASP A 21 -28.98 12.14 -16.09
C ASP A 21 -27.59 12.43 -16.68
N LEU A 22 -27.11 13.68 -16.56
CA LEU A 22 -25.75 14.04 -16.95
C LEU A 22 -24.70 13.27 -16.14
N ILE A 23 -24.88 13.19 -14.83
CA ILE A 23 -23.98 12.44 -13.94
C ILE A 23 -24.01 10.94 -14.28
N SER A 24 -25.19 10.38 -14.52
CA SER A 24 -25.38 8.96 -14.84
C SER A 24 -24.73 8.57 -16.17
N GLU A 25 -24.77 9.45 -17.17
CA GLU A 25 -24.06 9.23 -18.44
C GLU A 25 -22.57 9.42 -18.31
N HIS A 26 -22.15 10.45 -17.56
CA HIS A 26 -20.74 10.63 -17.25
C HIS A 26 -20.16 9.39 -16.56
N ALA A 27 -20.95 8.71 -15.71
CA ALA A 27 -20.59 7.46 -15.02
C ALA A 27 -20.28 6.29 -15.94
N GLN A 28 -20.78 6.31 -17.18
CA GLN A 28 -20.46 5.31 -18.19
C GLN A 28 -19.12 5.57 -18.90
N THR A 29 -18.46 6.70 -18.61
CA THR A 29 -17.19 7.06 -19.22
C THR A 29 -16.02 6.75 -18.29
N ARG A 30 -14.85 6.49 -18.88
CA ARG A 30 -13.58 6.34 -18.14
C ARG A 30 -13.18 7.55 -17.30
N TYR A 31 -13.79 8.72 -17.53
CA TYR A 31 -13.44 9.97 -16.85
C TYR A 31 -14.23 10.20 -15.57
N HIS A 32 -15.26 9.41 -15.29
CA HIS A 32 -16.12 9.63 -14.13
C HIS A 32 -15.36 9.67 -12.81
N LEU A 33 -14.52 8.66 -12.60
CA LEU A 33 -13.74 8.51 -11.38
C LEU A 33 -12.75 9.65 -11.19
N ALA A 34 -12.25 10.25 -12.28
CA ALA A 34 -11.33 11.38 -12.20
C ALA A 34 -12.02 12.69 -11.77
N VAL A 35 -13.30 12.87 -12.12
CA VAL A 35 -14.06 14.10 -11.82
C VAL A 35 -14.81 14.02 -10.49
N PHE A 36 -15.45 12.87 -10.23
CA PHE A 36 -16.32 12.68 -9.06
C PHE A 36 -15.67 11.86 -7.95
N GLY A 37 -14.43 11.40 -8.17
CA GLY A 37 -13.77 10.45 -7.29
C GLY A 37 -14.28 9.02 -7.48
N ALA A 38 -13.54 8.07 -6.94
CA ALA A 38 -14.07 6.72 -6.79
C ALA A 38 -15.17 6.71 -5.72
N PRO A 39 -16.23 5.88 -5.87
CA PRO A 39 -17.10 5.57 -4.73
C PRO A 39 -16.24 5.11 -3.55
N LEU A 40 -16.71 5.31 -2.32
CA LEU A 40 -16.01 4.82 -1.12
C LEU A 40 -15.72 3.33 -1.30
N ILE A 41 -14.46 2.99 -1.59
CA ILE A 41 -14.03 1.60 -1.69
C ILE A 41 -13.84 1.12 -0.25
N ASP A 42 -14.83 0.36 0.24
CA ASP A 42 -14.70 -0.36 1.49
C ASP A 42 -13.65 -1.45 1.32
N ARG A 43 -12.43 -1.13 1.76
CA ARG A 43 -11.32 -2.07 1.75
C ARG A 43 -11.64 -3.20 2.74
N PRO A 44 -11.60 -4.48 2.29
CA PRO A 44 -11.74 -5.62 3.20
C PRO A 44 -10.67 -5.58 4.29
N LEU A 45 -10.98 -6.15 5.46
CA LEU A 45 -9.97 -6.34 6.49
C LEU A 45 -8.79 -7.15 5.95
N PRO A 46 -7.54 -6.79 6.30
CA PRO A 46 -6.37 -7.57 5.94
C PRO A 46 -6.55 -9.05 6.25
N GLN A 47 -6.09 -9.90 5.33
CA GLN A 47 -6.05 -11.34 5.58
C GLN A 47 -5.11 -11.61 6.75
N LYS A 48 -5.47 -12.59 7.59
CA LYS A 48 -4.56 -13.04 8.65
C LYS A 48 -3.41 -13.82 8.01
N PRO A 49 -2.17 -13.65 8.49
CA PRO A 49 -1.08 -14.50 8.05
C PRO A 49 -1.41 -15.99 8.28
N PRO A 50 -1.02 -16.88 7.35
CA PRO A 50 -1.20 -18.33 7.51
C PRO A 50 -0.40 -18.86 8.71
N SER A 51 -0.75 -20.06 9.19
CA SER A 51 -0.06 -20.66 10.34
C SER A 51 1.42 -20.97 10.06
N SER A 52 1.77 -21.28 8.81
CA SER A 52 3.14 -21.45 8.35
C SER A 52 3.54 -20.32 7.40
N VAL A 53 4.85 -20.07 7.29
CA VAL A 53 5.40 -19.08 6.35
C VAL A 53 5.02 -19.47 4.91
N ALA A 54 4.37 -18.56 4.20
CA ALA A 54 3.98 -18.77 2.80
C ALA A 54 5.10 -18.35 1.83
N PRO A 55 5.13 -18.88 0.59
CA PRO A 55 6.13 -18.47 -0.42
C PRO A 55 6.17 -16.96 -0.68
N LEU A 56 5.02 -16.28 -0.61
CA LEU A 56 4.90 -14.85 -0.82
C LEU A 56 5.68 -14.01 0.20
N GLU A 57 5.85 -14.48 1.43
CA GLU A 57 6.56 -13.78 2.51
C GLU A 57 7.97 -14.33 2.78
N ALA A 58 8.38 -15.38 2.06
CA ALA A 58 9.55 -16.17 2.40
C ALA A 58 10.86 -15.35 2.37
N VAL A 59 11.00 -14.41 1.42
CA VAL A 59 12.24 -13.65 1.23
C VAL A 59 12.47 -12.68 2.40
N TYR A 60 11.49 -11.85 2.75
CA TYR A 60 11.63 -10.92 3.87
C TYR A 60 11.70 -11.67 5.20
N ILE A 61 10.99 -12.80 5.36
CA ILE A 61 11.08 -13.63 6.57
C ILE A 61 12.49 -14.19 6.73
N ALA A 62 13.11 -14.66 5.64
CA ALA A 62 14.50 -15.10 5.68
C ALA A 62 15.45 -13.96 6.10
N GLN A 63 15.22 -12.75 5.59
CA GLN A 63 15.99 -11.58 6.04
C GLN A 63 15.74 -11.23 7.52
N LEU A 64 14.48 -11.31 7.98
CA LEU A 64 14.12 -11.05 9.37
C LEU A 64 14.75 -12.07 10.31
N TYR A 65 14.78 -13.35 9.93
CA TYR A 65 15.51 -14.37 10.67
C TYR A 65 17.01 -14.07 10.74
N LYS A 66 17.65 -13.65 9.64
CA LYS A 66 19.05 -13.20 9.67
C LYS A 66 19.26 -12.02 10.63
N ALA A 67 18.36 -11.05 10.62
CA ALA A 67 18.41 -9.89 11.51
C ALA A 67 18.26 -10.31 12.99
N ILE A 68 17.37 -11.26 13.28
CA ILE A 68 17.22 -11.83 14.63
C ILE A 68 18.47 -12.65 15.02
N SER A 69 19.04 -13.42 14.09
CA SER A 69 20.30 -14.15 14.31
C SER A 69 21.44 -13.25 14.74
N GLN A 70 21.62 -12.12 14.04
CA GLN A 70 22.64 -11.13 14.41
C GLN A 70 22.45 -10.62 15.83
N LYS A 71 21.20 -10.34 16.24
CA LYS A 71 20.90 -9.87 17.60
C LYS A 71 21.15 -10.94 18.67
N LEU A 72 20.80 -12.19 18.39
CA LEU A 72 20.93 -13.29 19.35
C LEU A 72 22.34 -13.91 19.37
N GLY A 73 23.16 -13.67 18.34
CA GLY A 73 24.45 -14.31 18.17
C GLY A 73 24.37 -15.80 17.83
N VAL A 74 23.20 -16.30 17.42
CA VAL A 74 22.95 -17.71 17.04
C VAL A 74 22.17 -17.79 15.73
N GLU A 75 22.35 -18.88 14.99
CA GLU A 75 21.59 -19.10 13.76
C GLU A 75 20.11 -19.33 14.05
N VAL A 76 19.23 -18.64 13.32
CA VAL A 76 17.78 -18.69 13.46
C VAL A 76 17.19 -19.12 12.13
N THR A 77 16.59 -20.31 12.12
CA THR A 77 15.89 -20.86 10.93
C THR A 77 14.39 -21.06 11.16
N SER A 78 13.92 -20.93 12.39
CA SER A 78 12.50 -21.04 12.74
C SER A 78 12.19 -20.30 14.06
N THR A 79 10.90 -20.11 14.31
CA THR A 79 10.39 -19.40 15.50
C THR A 79 10.76 -20.05 16.82
N VAL A 80 11.07 -21.35 16.84
CA VAL A 80 11.45 -22.07 18.08
C VAL A 80 12.69 -21.50 18.75
N HIS A 81 13.56 -20.83 17.99
CA HIS A 81 14.78 -20.23 18.52
C HIS A 81 14.55 -18.95 19.31
N PHE A 82 13.39 -18.30 19.14
CA PHE A 82 13.08 -17.03 19.81
C PHE A 82 11.67 -16.96 20.41
N ASN A 83 10.89 -18.05 20.37
CA ASN A 83 9.53 -18.10 20.90
C ASN A 83 9.44 -17.84 22.41
N HIS A 84 10.55 -18.00 23.14
CA HIS A 84 10.66 -17.69 24.57
C HIS A 84 10.90 -16.19 24.82
N ASP A 85 11.37 -15.45 23.82
CA ASP A 85 11.48 -13.98 23.87
C ASP A 85 10.16 -13.38 23.37
N ALA A 86 9.37 -12.85 24.31
CA ALA A 86 8.08 -12.25 24.01
C ALA A 86 8.17 -11.06 23.04
N LYS A 87 9.27 -10.28 23.08
CA LYS A 87 9.43 -9.10 22.21
C LYS A 87 9.76 -9.52 20.78
N LEU A 88 10.64 -10.51 20.60
CA LEU A 88 10.98 -11.02 19.27
C LEU A 88 9.81 -11.77 18.64
N SER A 89 9.08 -12.56 19.44
CA SER A 89 7.86 -13.22 19.01
C SER A 89 6.80 -12.21 18.57
N ALA A 90 6.56 -11.17 19.38
CA ALA A 90 5.60 -10.13 19.02
C ALA A 90 6.02 -9.33 17.78
N LEU A 91 7.32 -9.04 17.61
CA LEU A 91 7.84 -8.40 16.41
C LEU A 91 7.60 -9.27 15.17
N PHE A 92 7.92 -10.55 15.23
CA PHE A 92 7.73 -11.48 14.12
C PHE A 92 6.26 -11.55 13.68
N GLU A 93 5.34 -11.77 14.63
CA GLU A 93 3.90 -11.82 14.33
C GLU A 93 3.38 -10.49 13.80
N ARG A 94 3.84 -9.37 14.37
CA ARG A 94 3.49 -8.02 13.88
C ARG A 94 3.97 -7.81 12.44
N SER A 95 5.21 -8.15 12.12
CA SER A 95 5.77 -8.01 10.79
C SER A 95 4.95 -8.79 9.76
N ARG A 96 4.50 -10.01 10.12
CA ARG A 96 3.60 -10.80 9.27
C ARG A 96 2.25 -10.13 9.09
N MET A 97 1.62 -9.67 10.17
CA MET A 97 0.34 -8.95 10.07
C MET A 97 0.44 -7.69 9.21
N ALA A 98 1.52 -6.93 9.35
CA ALA A 98 1.79 -5.74 8.56
C ALA A 98 1.98 -6.07 7.07
N PHE A 99 2.77 -7.11 6.76
CA PHE A 99 2.96 -7.58 5.39
C PHE A 99 1.64 -7.93 4.71
N TYR A 100 0.77 -8.71 5.35
CA TYR A 100 -0.53 -9.07 4.79
C TYR A 100 -1.51 -7.88 4.73
N SER A 101 -1.33 -6.87 5.58
CA SER A 101 -2.00 -5.57 5.41
C SER A 101 -1.60 -4.94 4.07
N ALA A 102 -0.30 -4.78 3.82
CA ALA A 102 0.18 -4.22 2.56
C ALA A 102 -0.21 -5.05 1.32
N GLU A 103 -0.25 -6.38 1.42
CA GLU A 103 -0.79 -7.23 0.34
C GLU A 103 -2.27 -6.94 0.07
N GLY A 104 -3.09 -6.74 1.11
CA GLY A 104 -4.48 -6.34 0.92
C GLY A 104 -4.64 -4.95 0.28
N LEU A 105 -3.68 -4.03 0.49
CA LEU A 105 -3.66 -2.74 -0.21
C LEU A 105 -3.29 -2.92 -1.69
N LYS A 106 -2.35 -3.83 -1.99
CA LYS A 106 -1.98 -4.22 -3.35
C LYS A 106 -3.13 -4.90 -4.11
N GLU A 107 -3.86 -5.78 -3.43
CA GLU A 107 -5.08 -6.41 -3.97
C GLU A 107 -6.17 -5.37 -4.27
N LEU A 108 -6.36 -4.36 -3.40
CA LEU A 108 -7.29 -3.26 -3.67
C LEU A 108 -6.93 -2.51 -4.95
N ALA A 109 -5.65 -2.17 -5.14
CA ALA A 109 -5.20 -1.50 -6.37
C ALA A 109 -5.47 -2.37 -7.62
N ARG A 110 -5.13 -3.66 -7.56
CA ARG A 110 -5.32 -4.59 -8.67
C ARG A 110 -6.79 -4.84 -9.00
N ASP A 111 -7.60 -5.16 -7.99
CA ASP A 111 -8.93 -5.75 -8.21
C ASP A 111 -10.04 -4.69 -8.20
N GLN A 112 -9.94 -3.68 -7.32
CA GLN A 112 -10.98 -2.64 -7.19
C GLN A 112 -10.69 -1.42 -8.06
N MET A 113 -9.41 -1.06 -8.22
CA MET A 113 -8.99 0.06 -9.08
C MET A 113 -8.56 -0.38 -10.48
N ALA A 114 -8.53 -1.69 -10.73
CA ALA A 114 -8.15 -2.32 -12.00
C ALA A 114 -6.74 -1.92 -12.50
N ASP A 115 -5.85 -1.50 -11.60
CA ASP A 115 -4.52 -1.01 -11.96
C ASP A 115 -3.52 -1.22 -10.81
N MET A 116 -2.62 -2.19 -11.01
CA MET A 116 -1.56 -2.50 -10.04
C MET A 116 -0.49 -1.39 -9.96
N SER A 117 -0.35 -0.55 -10.98
CA SER A 117 0.67 0.51 -11.01
C SER A 117 0.48 1.55 -9.91
N TYR A 118 -0.75 1.73 -9.41
CA TYR A 118 -1.00 2.56 -8.23
C TYR A 118 -0.28 2.03 -6.99
N PHE A 119 -0.20 0.72 -6.81
CA PHE A 119 0.56 0.16 -5.70
C PHE A 119 2.07 0.30 -5.92
N ASP A 120 2.54 0.02 -7.14
CA ASP A 120 3.96 0.07 -7.46
C ASP A 120 4.53 1.49 -7.35
N THR A 121 3.76 2.50 -7.75
CA THR A 121 4.12 3.93 -7.60
C THR A 121 4.15 4.35 -6.14
N LEU A 122 3.16 3.93 -5.32
CA LEU A 122 3.20 4.15 -3.87
C LEU A 122 4.41 3.49 -3.22
N LEU A 123 4.70 2.23 -3.55
CA LEU A 123 5.88 1.52 -3.03
C LEU A 123 7.18 2.21 -3.46
N GLY A 124 7.20 2.81 -4.65
CA GLY A 124 8.26 3.70 -5.12
C GLY A 124 8.46 4.92 -4.22
N GLU A 125 7.38 5.63 -3.85
CA GLU A 125 7.47 6.77 -2.92
C GLU A 125 8.04 6.36 -1.56
N PHE A 126 7.70 5.17 -1.05
CA PHE A 126 8.30 4.63 0.17
C PHE A 126 9.77 4.29 -0.01
N CYS A 127 10.15 3.69 -1.14
CA CYS A 127 11.54 3.38 -1.45
C CYS A 127 12.39 4.65 -1.47
N ASP A 128 11.96 5.67 -2.21
CA ASP A 128 12.69 6.93 -2.33
C ASP A 128 12.71 7.69 -0.99
N GLY A 129 11.57 7.79 -0.31
CA GLY A 129 11.42 8.50 0.95
C GLY A 129 12.16 7.87 2.13
N LEU A 130 12.42 6.56 2.07
CA LEU A 130 13.09 5.80 3.13
C LEU A 130 14.55 5.49 2.85
N TYR A 131 15.09 5.96 1.72
CA TYR A 131 16.46 5.65 1.28
C TYR A 131 17.48 5.71 2.42
N HIS A 132 17.55 6.85 3.11
CA HIS A 132 18.51 7.06 4.19
C HIS A 132 18.27 6.25 5.46
N TYR A 133 17.07 5.67 5.65
CA TYR A 133 16.79 4.81 6.79
C TYR A 133 17.35 3.40 6.57
N TYR A 134 17.13 2.83 5.37
CA TYR A 134 17.58 1.48 5.07
C TYR A 134 19.00 1.42 4.50
N SER A 135 19.57 2.55 4.06
CA SER A 135 20.95 2.64 3.58
C SER A 135 21.94 3.16 4.65
N ASP A 136 21.51 3.37 5.89
CA ASP A 136 22.39 3.81 6.97
C ASP A 136 23.35 2.68 7.36
N GLU A 137 24.64 2.83 7.02
CA GLU A 137 25.70 1.90 7.38
C GLU A 137 25.91 1.80 8.90
N GLY A 138 25.50 2.82 9.66
CA GLY A 138 25.52 2.84 11.12
C GLY A 138 24.46 1.94 11.78
N ARG A 139 23.52 1.39 10.99
CA ARG A 139 22.46 0.50 11.47
C ARG A 139 22.36 -0.75 10.62
N VAL A 140 22.29 -1.91 11.26
CA VAL A 140 22.18 -3.21 10.61
C VAL A 140 21.19 -4.11 11.34
N GLY A 141 20.76 -5.18 10.67
CA GLY A 141 19.88 -6.19 11.21
C GLY A 141 18.57 -5.59 11.72
N LEU A 142 18.23 -5.90 12.97
CA LEU A 142 16.97 -5.46 13.57
C LEU A 142 16.90 -3.94 13.78
N ASP A 143 18.02 -3.27 14.01
CA ASP A 143 18.01 -1.82 14.20
C ASP A 143 17.63 -1.10 12.90
N ARG A 144 18.11 -1.60 11.75
CA ARG A 144 17.72 -1.10 10.43
C ARG A 144 16.24 -1.36 10.13
N VAL A 145 15.75 -2.57 10.45
CA VAL A 145 14.31 -2.90 10.31
C VAL A 145 13.47 -1.91 11.11
N VAL A 146 13.78 -1.72 12.39
CA VAL A 146 13.02 -0.84 13.29
C VAL A 146 13.09 0.61 12.82
N ASP A 147 14.25 1.10 12.40
CA ASP A 147 14.41 2.48 11.96
C ASP A 147 13.65 2.75 10.66
N THR A 148 13.75 1.85 9.69
CA THR A 148 13.01 1.93 8.42
C THR A 148 11.51 1.91 8.64
N VAL A 149 11.00 1.04 9.53
CA VAL A 149 9.58 0.98 9.88
C VAL A 149 9.11 2.27 10.57
N LYS A 150 9.90 2.82 11.49
CA LYS A 150 9.59 4.13 12.13
C LYS A 150 9.56 5.25 11.09
N GLY A 151 10.54 5.28 10.19
CA GLY A 151 10.57 6.19 9.06
C GLY A 151 9.28 6.08 8.24
N ALA A 152 8.89 4.86 7.85
CA ALA A 152 7.69 4.57 7.07
C ALA A 152 6.40 5.05 7.74
N GLN A 153 6.29 4.85 9.06
CA GLN A 153 5.13 5.33 9.83
C GLN A 153 5.04 6.86 9.86
N SER A 154 6.18 7.56 9.87
CA SER A 154 6.27 9.02 9.88
C SER A 154 6.24 9.68 8.49
N LEU A 155 6.47 8.90 7.43
CA LEU A 155 6.55 9.40 6.06
C LEU A 155 5.25 10.11 5.66
N GLN A 156 5.39 11.32 5.15
CA GLN A 156 4.26 12.08 4.61
C GLN A 156 3.99 11.61 3.19
N LEU A 157 2.77 11.12 2.96
CA LEU A 157 2.35 10.73 1.62
C LEU A 157 2.01 11.97 0.80
N SER A 158 2.40 11.93 -0.48
CA SER A 158 1.91 12.86 -1.50
C SER A 158 0.38 12.77 -1.60
N ASP A 159 -0.27 13.51 -2.51
CA ASP A 159 -1.69 13.30 -2.84
C ASP A 159 -1.88 12.07 -3.74
N HIS A 160 -1.28 10.97 -3.30
CA HIS A 160 -1.35 9.67 -3.95
C HIS A 160 -2.78 9.11 -3.91
N VAL A 161 -3.20 8.47 -4.99
CA VAL A 161 -4.57 7.95 -5.13
C VAL A 161 -4.94 6.89 -4.07
N LEU A 162 -3.98 6.09 -3.62
CA LEU A 162 -4.15 5.11 -2.55
C LEU A 162 -4.11 5.70 -1.13
N LYS A 163 -3.68 6.96 -0.95
CA LYS A 163 -3.53 7.61 0.36
C LYS A 163 -4.75 7.44 1.29
N PRO A 164 -6.01 7.54 0.81
CA PRO A 164 -7.18 7.35 1.68
C PRO A 164 -7.32 5.93 2.24
N HIS A 165 -6.70 4.94 1.59
CA HIS A 165 -6.79 3.52 1.94
C HIS A 165 -5.59 3.02 2.76
N VAL A 166 -4.53 3.82 2.87
CA VAL A 166 -3.31 3.47 3.60
C VAL A 166 -3.54 3.58 5.10
N VAL A 167 -3.36 2.47 5.81
CA VAL A 167 -3.33 2.40 7.27
C VAL A 167 -1.90 2.23 7.80
N PRO A 168 -1.65 2.49 9.10
CA PRO A 168 -0.30 2.37 9.66
C PRO A 168 0.39 1.02 9.43
N ASN A 169 -0.37 -0.08 9.44
CA ASN A 169 0.17 -1.42 9.18
C ASN A 169 0.63 -1.61 7.73
N ASP A 170 0.01 -0.94 6.75
CA ASP A 170 0.47 -1.03 5.36
C ASP A 170 1.82 -0.36 5.19
N ARG A 171 2.04 0.76 5.89
CA ARG A 171 3.33 1.49 5.87
C ARG A 171 4.47 0.60 6.33
N GLU A 172 4.25 -0.15 7.41
CA GLU A 172 5.20 -1.14 7.92
C GLU A 172 5.32 -2.34 6.96
N GLY A 173 4.20 -2.85 6.44
CA GLY A 173 4.19 -3.96 5.50
C GLY A 173 4.92 -3.67 4.19
N MET A 174 4.85 -2.44 3.68
CA MET A 174 5.59 -2.01 2.50
C MET A 174 7.10 -2.07 2.70
N CYS A 175 7.62 -1.82 3.92
CA CYS A 175 9.03 -2.07 4.21
C CYS A 175 9.41 -3.54 4.00
N HIS A 176 8.55 -4.46 4.43
CA HIS A 176 8.75 -5.90 4.24
C HIS A 176 8.59 -6.32 2.77
N GLN A 177 7.68 -5.72 2.01
CA GLN A 177 7.58 -5.92 0.57
C GLN A 177 8.81 -5.42 -0.18
N MET A 178 9.37 -4.25 0.18
CA MET A 178 10.62 -3.78 -0.40
C MET A 178 11.78 -4.76 -0.18
N ALA A 179 11.83 -5.40 0.99
CA ALA A 179 12.81 -6.46 1.25
C ALA A 179 12.54 -7.74 0.44
N ASN A 180 11.28 -8.11 0.25
CA ASN A 180 10.88 -9.19 -0.64
C ASN A 180 11.30 -8.94 -2.09
N ASP A 181 11.12 -7.71 -2.56
CA ASP A 181 11.47 -7.26 -3.92
C ASP A 181 12.98 -7.08 -4.11
N GLY A 182 13.79 -7.30 -3.06
CA GLY A 182 15.24 -7.11 -3.10
C GLY A 182 15.68 -5.65 -3.19
N ARG A 183 14.78 -4.69 -2.97
CA ARG A 183 15.10 -3.25 -2.93
C ARG A 183 15.78 -2.84 -1.63
N VAL A 184 15.52 -3.61 -0.56
CA VAL A 184 16.09 -3.38 0.76
C VAL A 184 16.69 -4.67 1.30
N GLU A 185 17.85 -4.54 1.93
CA GLU A 185 18.50 -5.62 2.64
C GLU A 185 18.80 -5.24 4.09
N TRP A 186 18.32 -6.05 5.03
CA TRP A 186 18.41 -5.70 6.46
C TRP A 186 19.81 -5.93 7.04
N CYS A 187 20.55 -6.89 6.52
CA CYS A 187 21.79 -7.38 7.15
C CYS A 187 23.06 -7.07 6.35
N SER A 188 22.98 -6.45 5.17
CA SER A 188 24.16 -6.03 4.43
C SER A 188 24.77 -4.78 5.06
N SER A 189 26.09 -4.80 5.20
CA SER A 189 26.90 -3.63 5.53
C SER A 189 27.07 -2.76 4.31
#